data_AF-A0A3D5F291-F1
#
_entry.id   AF-A0A3D5F291-F1
#
_cell.length_a   1.000
_cell.length_b   1.000
_cell.length_c   1.000
_cell.angle_alpha   90.00
_cell.angle_beta   90.00
_cell.angle_gamma   90.00
#
_symmetry.space_group_name_H-M   'P 1'
#
loop_
_entity.id
_entity.type
_entity.pdbx_description
1 polymer ?
#
loop_
_entity_poly.entity_id
_entity_poly.type
_entity_poly.pdbx_seq_one_letter_code
_entity_poly.pdbx_strand_id
1 'polypeptide(L)'
;MAQQQSSSRLILVVTIVVAIVLIVVIWPLSLIGKGQVMPRSADDADARIQPVAKVELAKAAAKSDGKPRDGATVYQSVCMACHASGAAGAPKAGDKAAWAPRIATGTAAMITSVTNGKGAMPPKGGGADLTEGEIKAAVEHLVGLAK
;
A
#
# COMPACT_ATOMS: atom_id res chain seq x y z
N MET A 1 -27.61 -65.09 -55.23
CA MET A 1 -26.51 -64.29 -54.65
C MET A 1 -26.95 -63.00 -53.91
N ALA A 2 -28.26 -62.70 -53.77
CA ALA A 2 -28.72 -61.45 -53.13
C ALA A 2 -28.94 -61.52 -51.59
N GLN A 3 -29.09 -62.72 -51.02
CA GLN A 3 -29.44 -62.88 -49.59
C GLN A 3 -28.23 -62.79 -48.64
N GLN A 4 -27.00 -63.00 -49.14
CA GLN A 4 -25.78 -62.97 -48.33
C GLN A 4 -25.27 -61.54 -48.06
N GLN A 5 -25.63 -60.60 -48.94
CA GLN A 5 -25.18 -59.20 -48.87
C GLN A 5 -25.98 -58.35 -47.87
N SER A 6 -27.27 -58.65 -47.66
CA SER A 6 -28.10 -57.99 -46.64
C SER A 6 -27.78 -58.47 -45.23
N SER A 7 -27.54 -59.78 -45.04
CA SER A 7 -27.16 -60.37 -43.75
C SER A 7 -25.78 -59.88 -43.28
N SER A 8 -24.81 -59.76 -44.19
CA SER A 8 -23.49 -59.22 -43.84
C SER A 8 -23.54 -57.74 -43.45
N ARG A 9 -24.34 -56.92 -44.15
CA ARG A 9 -24.55 -55.51 -43.79
C ARG A 9 -25.28 -55.35 -42.47
N LEU A 10 -26.29 -56.16 -42.19
CA LEU A 10 -27.00 -56.17 -40.90
C LEU A 10 -26.07 -56.55 -39.75
N ILE A 11 -25.26 -57.59 -39.90
CA ILE A 11 -24.28 -58.01 -38.88
C ILE A 11 -23.26 -56.89 -38.63
N LEU A 12 -22.74 -56.26 -39.69
CA LEU A 12 -21.76 -55.17 -39.57
C LEU A 12 -22.36 -53.92 -38.89
N VAL A 13 -23.61 -53.57 -39.19
CA VAL A 13 -24.28 -52.44 -38.51
C VAL A 13 -24.54 -52.76 -37.04
N VAL A 14 -25.01 -53.97 -36.72
CA VAL A 14 -25.27 -54.38 -35.34
C VAL A 14 -23.98 -54.39 -34.50
N THR A 15 -22.86 -54.90 -35.03
CA THR A 15 -21.59 -54.91 -34.29
C THR A 15 -21.02 -53.51 -34.06
N ILE A 16 -21.15 -52.60 -35.04
CA ILE A 16 -20.74 -51.21 -34.89
C ILE A 16 -21.58 -50.50 -33.82
N VAL A 17 -22.90 -50.69 -33.83
CA VAL A 17 -23.80 -50.10 -32.82
C VAL A 17 -23.46 -50.60 -31.42
N VAL A 18 -23.23 -51.91 -31.25
CA VAL A 18 -22.83 -52.49 -29.96
C VAL A 18 -21.47 -51.95 -29.50
N ALA A 19 -20.49 -51.83 -30.40
CA ALA A 19 -19.18 -51.27 -30.06
C ALA A 19 -19.29 -49.78 -29.63
N ILE A 20 -20.10 -48.98 -30.32
CA ILE A 20 -20.34 -47.58 -29.97
C ILE A 20 -21.00 -47.48 -28.59
N VAL A 21 -22.02 -48.31 -28.31
CA VAL A 21 -22.69 -48.34 -27.00
C VAL A 21 -21.72 -48.71 -25.89
N LEU A 22 -20.86 -49.72 -26.11
CA LEU A 22 -19.84 -50.10 -25.13
C LEU A 22 -18.82 -48.98 -24.90
N ILE A 23 -18.38 -48.27 -25.94
CA ILE A 23 -17.47 -47.13 -25.81
C ILE A 23 -18.15 -45.99 -25.04
N VAL A 24 -19.39 -45.64 -25.37
CA VAL A 24 -20.13 -44.55 -24.69
C VAL A 24 -20.37 -44.85 -23.22
N VAL A 25 -20.55 -46.12 -22.84
CA VAL A 25 -20.77 -46.52 -21.44
C VAL A 25 -19.46 -46.67 -20.66
N ILE A 26 -18.41 -47.23 -21.28
CA ILE A 26 -17.14 -47.54 -20.59
C ILE A 26 -16.20 -46.33 -20.54
N TRP A 27 -16.21 -45.47 -21.56
CA TRP A 27 -15.34 -44.29 -21.63
C TRP A 27 -15.56 -43.28 -20.49
N PRO A 28 -16.79 -42.88 -20.09
CA PRO A 28 -16.99 -42.00 -18.95
C PRO A 28 -16.56 -42.66 -17.62
N LEU A 29 -16.70 -43.98 -17.50
CA LEU A 29 -16.28 -44.73 -16.31
C LEU A 29 -14.75 -44.74 -16.14
N SER A 30 -13.98 -44.70 -17.24
CA SER A 30 -12.51 -44.64 -17.25
C SER A 30 -11.94 -43.29 -16.78
N LEU A 31 -12.76 -42.22 -16.79
CA LEU A 31 -12.35 -40.89 -16.29
C LEU A 31 -12.49 -40.74 -14.76
N ILE A 32 -13.16 -41.67 -14.07
CA ILE A 32 -13.48 -41.53 -12.63
C ILE A 32 -12.28 -41.90 -11.72
N GLY A 33 -11.20 -42.49 -12.26
CA GLY A 33 -10.04 -42.97 -11.47
C GLY A 33 -8.75 -42.13 -11.57
N LYS A 34 -8.69 -41.10 -12.43
CA LYS A 34 -7.51 -40.23 -12.54
C LYS A 34 -7.67 -39.08 -11.56
N GLY A 35 -7.22 -39.31 -10.32
CA GLY A 35 -7.19 -38.30 -9.28
C GLY A 35 -6.64 -36.98 -9.80
N GLN A 36 -7.39 -35.90 -9.56
CA GLN A 36 -6.97 -34.54 -9.84
C GLN A 36 -5.79 -34.25 -8.91
N VAL A 37 -4.55 -34.42 -9.40
CA VAL A 37 -3.39 -33.86 -8.73
C VAL A 37 -3.51 -32.36 -8.93
N MET A 38 -4.13 -31.69 -7.96
CA MET A 38 -4.15 -30.24 -7.88
C MET A 38 -2.71 -29.75 -8.06
N PRO A 39 -2.39 -28.94 -9.08
CA PRO A 39 -1.12 -28.24 -9.07
C PRO A 39 -1.16 -27.36 -7.82
N ARG A 40 -0.29 -27.66 -6.84
CA ARG A 40 -0.01 -26.73 -5.76
C ARG A 40 0.50 -25.47 -6.45
N SER A 41 -0.36 -24.45 -6.53
CA SER A 41 -0.13 -23.28 -7.36
C SER A 41 1.23 -22.70 -7.02
N ALA A 42 2.03 -22.40 -8.04
CA ALA A 42 3.28 -21.67 -7.90
C ALA A 42 3.10 -20.32 -7.18
N ASP A 43 1.86 -19.83 -7.07
CA ASP A 43 1.46 -18.65 -6.30
C ASP A 43 1.88 -18.69 -4.82
N ASP A 44 1.91 -19.87 -4.18
CA ASP A 44 2.28 -19.97 -2.76
C ASP A 44 3.77 -19.68 -2.51
N ALA A 45 4.62 -19.90 -3.51
CA ALA A 45 6.05 -19.61 -3.43
C ALA A 45 6.32 -18.13 -3.76
N ASP A 46 5.67 -17.59 -4.80
CA ASP A 46 5.82 -16.19 -5.20
C ASP A 46 5.27 -15.22 -4.14
N ALA A 47 4.21 -15.59 -3.42
CA ALA A 47 3.67 -14.79 -2.32
C ALA A 47 4.67 -14.61 -1.15
N ARG A 48 5.62 -15.54 -0.98
CA ARG A 48 6.62 -15.50 0.11
C ARG A 48 7.88 -14.72 -0.24
N ILE A 49 8.09 -14.37 -1.52
CA ILE A 49 9.24 -13.59 -2.01
C ILE A 49 8.87 -12.09 -2.11
N GLN A 50 7.59 -11.75 -1.91
CA GLN A 50 7.17 -10.35 -1.92
C GLN A 50 7.82 -9.56 -0.78
N PRO A 51 8.35 -8.35 -1.05
CA PRO A 51 8.99 -7.54 -0.03
C PRO A 51 7.96 -7.11 1.03
N VAL A 52 8.26 -7.41 2.29
CA VAL A 52 7.42 -7.04 3.45
C VAL A 52 7.43 -5.54 3.76
N ALA A 53 8.31 -4.78 3.10
CA ALA A 53 8.39 -3.34 3.23
C ALA A 53 8.81 -2.70 1.90
N LYS A 54 8.08 -1.67 1.48
CA LYS A 54 8.53 -0.73 0.44
C LYS A 54 9.26 0.40 1.16
N VAL A 55 10.57 0.46 0.99
CA VAL A 55 11.36 1.64 1.37
C VAL A 55 11.23 2.63 0.23
N GLU A 56 10.27 3.53 0.35
CA GLU A 56 10.26 4.75 -0.45
C GLU A 56 11.45 5.59 0.01
N LEU A 57 12.48 5.70 -0.83
CA LEU A 57 13.45 6.76 -0.63
C LEU A 57 12.68 8.06 -0.81
N ALA A 58 12.42 8.76 0.29
CA ALA A 58 11.89 10.12 0.25
C ALA A 58 12.72 10.87 -0.79
N LYS A 59 12.05 11.37 -1.84
CA LYS A 59 12.68 12.24 -2.83
C LYS A 59 13.48 13.27 -2.06
N ALA A 60 14.80 13.28 -2.25
CA ALA A 60 15.67 14.22 -1.59
C ALA A 60 15.03 15.60 -1.75
N ALA A 61 14.65 16.21 -0.62
CA ALA A 61 14.15 17.57 -0.62
C ALA A 61 15.16 18.40 -1.42
N ALA A 62 14.67 19.23 -2.34
CA ALA A 62 15.52 20.14 -3.07
C ALA A 62 16.41 20.85 -2.05
N LYS A 63 17.73 20.78 -2.23
CA LYS A 63 18.66 21.44 -1.31
C LYS A 63 18.24 22.90 -1.25
N SER A 64 17.91 23.37 -0.05
CA SER A 64 17.56 24.76 0.18
C SER A 64 18.64 25.66 -0.45
N ASP A 65 18.22 26.74 -1.13
CA ASP A 65 19.09 27.63 -1.92
C ASP A 65 20.11 28.41 -1.05
N GLY A 66 20.28 28.01 0.21
CA GLY A 66 21.09 28.66 1.24
C GLY A 66 20.46 29.91 1.84
N LYS A 67 19.33 30.39 1.28
CA LYS A 67 18.63 31.57 1.78
C LYS A 67 17.64 31.18 2.89
N PRO A 68 17.68 31.85 4.06
CA PRO A 68 16.71 31.59 5.13
C PRO A 68 15.28 31.82 4.64
N ARG A 69 14.42 30.81 4.79
CA ARG A 69 12.98 30.92 4.56
C ARG A 69 12.30 31.56 5.77
N ASP A 70 11.24 32.31 5.52
CA ASP A 70 10.39 32.80 6.60
C ASP A 70 9.50 31.68 7.19
N GLY A 71 8.93 31.94 8.37
CA GLY A 71 8.14 30.96 9.10
C GLY A 71 6.87 30.50 8.36
N ALA A 72 6.26 31.39 7.57
CA ALA A 72 5.08 31.04 6.78
C ALA A 72 5.43 30.07 5.66
N THR A 73 6.55 30.31 4.98
CA THR A 73 7.09 29.45 3.91
C THR A 73 7.47 28.08 4.46
N VAL A 74 8.14 28.02 5.62
CA VAL A 74 8.47 26.76 6.28
C VAL A 74 7.20 26.02 6.72
N TYR A 75 6.21 26.74 7.27
CA TYR A 75 4.94 26.14 7.63
C TYR A 75 4.26 25.50 6.40
N GLN A 76 4.12 26.25 5.31
CA GLN A 76 3.46 25.76 4.08
C GLN A 76 4.19 24.56 3.47
N SER A 77 5.53 24.59 3.45
CA SER A 77 6.32 23.55 2.79
C SER A 77 6.50 22.27 3.61
N VAL A 78 6.52 22.36 4.95
CA VAL A 78 6.84 21.23 5.83
C VAL A 78 5.78 21.02 6.90
N CYS A 79 5.49 22.03 7.71
CA CYS A 79 4.73 21.83 8.95
C CYS A 79 3.23 21.61 8.72
N MET A 80 2.67 22.18 7.65
CA MET A 80 1.25 22.15 7.33
C MET A 80 0.72 20.72 7.13
N ALA A 81 1.58 19.81 6.65
CA ALA A 81 1.25 18.40 6.43
C ALA A 81 0.58 17.74 7.65
N CYS A 82 0.99 18.13 8.86
CA CYS A 82 0.38 17.65 10.10
C CYS A 82 -0.42 18.74 10.82
N HIS A 83 0.08 19.97 10.85
CA HIS A 83 -0.51 21.03 11.67
C HIS A 83 -1.74 21.70 11.04
N ALA A 84 -2.07 21.51 9.75
CA ALA A 84 -3.35 22.02 9.22
C ALA A 84 -4.54 21.21 9.72
N SER A 85 -4.48 19.89 9.58
CA SER A 85 -5.58 18.98 9.92
C SER A 85 -5.48 18.39 11.33
N GLY A 86 -4.34 18.55 12.00
CA GLY A 86 -4.03 17.89 13.26
C GLY A 86 -3.70 16.41 13.10
N ALA A 87 -3.11 16.05 11.96
CA ALA A 87 -2.74 14.66 11.66
C ALA A 87 -1.86 14.07 12.77
N ALA A 88 -2.07 12.79 13.08
CA ALA A 88 -1.37 12.07 14.15
C ALA A 88 -1.41 12.77 15.54
N GLY A 89 -2.44 13.59 15.79
CA GLY A 89 -2.58 14.33 17.05
C GLY A 89 -1.74 15.61 17.13
N ALA A 90 -1.25 16.12 16.00
CA ALA A 90 -0.57 17.41 15.94
C ALA A 90 -1.53 18.56 16.39
N PRO A 91 -1.04 19.57 17.12
CA PRO A 91 -1.86 20.73 17.46
C PRO A 91 -2.20 21.50 16.19
N LYS A 92 -3.50 21.66 15.91
CA LYS A 92 -3.98 22.37 14.72
C LYS A 92 -3.54 23.83 14.74
N ALA A 93 -3.05 24.33 13.63
CA ALA A 93 -2.73 25.74 13.46
C ALA A 93 -3.98 26.58 13.72
N GLY A 94 -3.85 27.63 14.54
CA GLY A 94 -4.98 28.48 14.94
C GLY A 94 -5.84 27.97 16.09
N ASP A 95 -5.63 26.74 16.58
CA ASP A 95 -6.37 26.21 17.73
C ASP A 95 -5.83 26.78 19.05
N LYS A 96 -6.42 27.88 19.51
CA LYS A 96 -5.99 28.57 20.73
C LYS A 96 -5.97 27.66 21.96
N ALA A 97 -6.92 26.73 22.07
CA ALA A 97 -7.02 25.83 23.21
C ALA A 97 -5.87 24.80 23.21
N ALA A 98 -5.56 24.23 22.04
CA ALA A 98 -4.46 23.29 21.90
C ALA A 98 -3.07 23.95 22.07
N TRP A 99 -2.95 25.23 21.71
CA TRP A 99 -1.68 25.97 21.76
C TRP A 99 -1.42 26.69 23.08
N ALA A 100 -2.44 27.09 23.84
CA ALA A 100 -2.27 27.76 25.14
C ALA A 100 -1.29 27.04 26.10
N PRO A 101 -1.43 25.73 26.41
CA PRO A 101 -0.50 25.04 27.30
C PRO A 101 0.91 24.89 26.71
N ARG A 102 1.05 24.96 25.38
CA ARG A 102 2.35 24.87 24.68
C ARG A 102 3.08 26.21 24.70
N ILE A 103 2.35 27.29 24.46
CA ILE A 103 2.87 28.66 24.57
C ILE A 103 3.36 28.91 26.00
N ALA A 104 2.65 28.38 27.00
CA ALA A 104 3.05 28.46 28.41
C ALA A 104 4.39 27.79 28.74
N THR A 105 4.86 26.81 27.95
CA THR A 105 6.19 26.22 28.16
C THR A 105 7.32 27.12 27.67
N GLY A 106 7.00 28.19 26.94
CA GLY A 106 7.95 29.12 26.35
C GLY A 106 8.54 28.65 25.01
N THR A 107 8.96 29.62 24.20
CA THR A 107 9.45 29.41 22.83
C THR A 107 10.68 28.50 22.76
N ALA A 108 11.62 28.62 23.71
CA ALA A 108 12.82 27.78 23.74
C ALA A 108 12.48 26.29 23.90
N ALA A 109 11.57 25.94 24.80
CA ALA A 109 11.15 24.55 25.01
C ALA A 109 10.40 23.98 23.79
N MET A 110 9.62 24.81 23.11
CA MET A 110 8.96 24.44 21.84
C MET A 110 9.99 24.17 20.75
N ILE A 111 10.98 25.06 20.56
CA ILE A 111 12.06 24.87 19.58
C ILE A 111 12.81 23.55 19.86
N THR A 112 13.20 23.30 21.12
CA THR A 112 13.86 22.03 21.50
C THR A 112 13.01 20.81 21.16
N SER A 113 11.70 20.88 21.41
CA SER A 113 10.76 19.79 21.09
C SER A 113 10.66 19.55 19.58
N VAL A 114 10.67 20.61 18.77
CA VAL A 114 10.62 20.51 17.30
C VAL A 114 11.95 19.97 16.76
N THR A 115 13.07 20.49 17.25
CA THR A 115 14.42 20.07 16.83
C THR A 115 14.65 18.59 17.10
N ASN A 116 14.31 18.11 18.30
CA ASN A 116 14.52 16.72 18.69
C ASN A 116 13.40 15.77 18.22
N GLY A 117 12.24 16.32 17.86
CA GLY A 117 11.01 15.55 17.64
C GLY A 117 10.30 15.22 18.96
N LYS A 118 8.99 14.98 18.87
CA LYS A 118 8.15 14.63 20.02
C LYS A 118 6.91 13.85 19.60
N GLY A 119 6.75 12.64 20.14
CA GLY A 119 5.64 11.76 19.79
C GLY A 119 5.68 11.41 18.30
N ALA A 120 4.58 11.68 17.58
CA ALA A 120 4.50 11.48 16.13
C ALA A 120 5.20 12.58 15.31
N MET A 121 5.65 13.68 15.94
CA MET A 121 6.38 14.74 15.24
C MET A 121 7.85 14.33 15.06
N PRO A 122 8.35 14.15 13.83
CA PRO A 122 9.74 13.76 13.59
C PRO A 122 10.72 14.89 13.97
N PRO A 123 12.01 14.56 14.16
CA PRO A 123 13.06 15.57 14.37
C PRO A 123 13.05 16.65 13.29
N LYS A 124 13.29 17.91 13.70
CA LYS A 124 13.16 19.12 12.88
C LYS A 124 11.81 19.25 12.16
N GLY A 125 10.74 18.63 12.66
CA GLY A 125 9.44 18.62 12.00
C GLY A 125 9.43 17.91 10.63
N GLY A 126 10.45 17.11 10.31
CA GLY A 126 10.58 16.37 9.06
C GLY A 126 11.40 17.05 7.98
N GLY A 127 11.78 18.32 8.18
CA GLY A 127 12.68 19.05 7.27
C GLY A 127 14.14 18.87 7.68
N ALA A 128 14.85 17.92 7.08
CA ALA A 128 16.25 17.64 7.40
C ALA A 128 17.18 18.84 7.13
N ASP A 129 16.84 19.64 6.13
CA ASP A 129 17.53 20.84 5.66
C ASP A 129 17.20 22.10 6.49
N LEU A 130 16.22 22.04 7.40
CA LEU A 130 15.84 23.19 8.21
C LEU A 130 16.97 23.60 9.16
N THR A 131 17.29 24.89 9.12
CA THR A 131 18.17 25.57 10.07
C THR A 131 17.42 25.91 11.36
N GLU A 132 18.16 26.16 12.45
CA GLU A 132 17.55 26.58 13.72
C GLU A 132 16.75 27.89 13.57
N GLY A 133 17.22 28.81 12.74
CA GLY A 133 16.52 30.07 12.44
C GLY A 133 15.17 29.84 11.74
N GLU A 134 15.12 28.93 10.78
CA GLU A 134 13.88 28.56 10.09
C GLU A 134 12.91 27.82 11.03
N ILE A 135 13.41 26.95 11.90
CA ILE A 135 12.59 26.29 12.93
C ILE A 135 12.00 27.34 13.88
N LYS A 136 12.81 28.28 14.37
CA LYS A 136 12.34 29.37 15.23
C LYS A 136 11.25 30.19 14.54
N ALA A 137 11.48 30.60 13.29
CA ALA A 137 10.50 31.36 12.52
C ALA A 137 9.18 30.58 12.32
N ALA A 138 9.24 29.27 12.05
CA ALA A 138 8.06 28.44 11.91
C ALA A 138 7.28 28.28 13.23
N VAL A 139 7.98 28.11 14.35
CA VAL A 139 7.36 28.08 15.69
C VAL A 139 6.66 29.39 15.98
N GLU A 140 7.32 30.53 15.74
CA GLU A 140 6.74 31.86 15.92
C GLU A 140 5.51 32.08 15.03
N HIS A 141 5.55 31.62 13.78
CA HIS A 141 4.42 31.68 12.87
C HIS A 141 3.22 30.89 13.41
N LEU A 142 3.40 29.62 13.78
CA LEU A 142 2.33 28.77 14.32
C LEU A 142 1.75 29.31 15.63
N VAL A 143 2.62 29.82 16.52
CA VAL A 143 2.19 30.49 17.76
C VAL A 143 1.40 31.76 17.44
N GLY A 144 1.83 32.54 16.43
CA GLY A 144 1.14 33.74 15.97
C GLY A 144 -0.27 33.45 15.45
N LEU A 145 -0.46 32.34 14.74
CA LEU A 145 -1.78 31.91 14.28
C LEU A 145 -2.73 31.55 15.43
N ALA A 146 -2.20 31.11 16.57
CA ALA A 146 -2.98 30.60 17.70
C ALA A 146 -3.12 31.58 18.89
N LYS A 147 -2.69 32.83 18.72
CA LYS A 147 -2.93 33.92 19.68
C LYS A 147 -4.30 34.55 19.49
#